data_AF-A0A1Q7B8C1-F1
#
_entry.id   AF-A0A1Q7B8C1-F1
#
_cell.length_a   1.000
_cell.length_b   1.000
_cell.length_c   1.000
_cell.angle_alpha   90.00
_cell.angle_beta   90.00
_cell.angle_gamma   90.00
#
_symmetry.space_group_name_H-M   'P 1'
#
loop_
_entity.id
_entity.type
_entity.pdbx_description
1 polymer ?
#
loop_
_entity_poly.entity_id
_entity_poly.type
_entity_poly.pdbx_seq_one_letter_code
_entity_poly.pdbx_strand_id
1 'polypeptide(L)'
;MDHDESELQKRLKGVQWQNGNCLSCIWFATKDPLNADLLDRAKCIHPKLKIYQLVVTGRDWCNLYEEIKQKQIEHKQGLAMKAEEKTG
;
A
#
# COMPACT_ATOMS: atom_id res chain seq x y z
N MET A 1 -36.22 -22.52 7.28
CA MET A 1 -34.88 -22.76 7.84
C MET A 1 -33.92 -22.67 6.68
N ASP A 2 -33.52 -21.45 6.34
CA ASP A 2 -32.64 -21.17 5.22
C ASP A 2 -31.20 -21.39 5.67
N HIS A 3 -30.65 -22.55 5.34
CA HIS A 3 -29.25 -22.86 5.55
C HIS A 3 -28.70 -23.56 4.33
N ASP A 4 -28.42 -22.77 3.31
CA ASP A 4 -27.34 -23.10 2.38
C ASP A 4 -26.67 -21.79 1.92
N GLU A 5 -26.06 -21.10 2.88
CA GLU A 5 -25.10 -20.04 2.59
C GLU A 5 -23.88 -20.73 1.93
N SER A 6 -23.82 -20.67 0.60
CA SER A 6 -22.77 -21.26 -0.22
C SER A 6 -21.38 -21.03 0.39
N GLU A 7 -20.56 -22.08 0.49
CA GLU A 7 -19.14 -22.04 0.88
C GLU A 7 -18.38 -20.87 0.24
N LEU A 8 -18.77 -20.48 -0.98
CA LEU A 8 -18.22 -19.34 -1.70
C LEU A 8 -18.52 -18.00 -0.99
N GLN A 9 -19.72 -17.80 -0.45
CA GLN A 9 -20.08 -16.61 0.31
C GLN A 9 -19.32 -16.51 1.64
N LYS A 10 -19.07 -17.62 2.34
CA LYS A 10 -18.22 -17.63 3.54
C LYS A 10 -16.77 -17.26 3.23
N ARG A 11 -16.24 -17.69 2.08
CA ARG A 11 -14.90 -17.31 1.60
C ARG A 11 -14.83 -15.86 1.12
N LEU A 12 -15.90 -15.34 0.53
CA LEU A 12 -16.00 -13.97 0.01
C LEU A 12 -16.29 -12.92 1.11
N LYS A 13 -16.76 -13.31 2.30
CA LYS A 13 -16.89 -12.44 3.50
C LYS A 13 -15.56 -11.79 3.94
N GLY A 14 -14.41 -12.23 3.38
CA GLY A 14 -13.08 -11.66 3.65
C GLY A 14 -12.68 -10.45 2.80
N VAL A 15 -13.44 -10.09 1.76
CA VAL A 15 -13.16 -8.87 0.97
C VAL A 15 -14.00 -7.72 1.52
N GLN A 16 -13.70 -7.30 2.75
CA GLN A 16 -14.04 -5.93 3.14
C GLN A 16 -13.11 -5.02 2.36
N TRP A 17 -13.66 -4.05 1.63
CA TRP A 17 -12.87 -2.87 1.26
C TRP A 17 -12.42 -2.24 2.58
N GLN A 18 -11.19 -2.57 2.99
CA GLN A 18 -10.62 -2.09 4.24
C GLN A 18 -10.21 -0.62 4.06
N ASN A 19 -10.23 0.15 5.15
CA ASN A 19 -9.99 1.59 5.18
C ASN A 19 -8.54 2.03 4.82
N GLY A 20 -7.86 1.32 3.92
CA GLY A 20 -6.49 1.58 3.51
C GLY A 20 -6.23 1.18 2.07
N ASN A 21 -5.16 1.72 1.51
CA ASN A 21 -4.72 1.45 0.15
C ASN A 21 -3.18 1.47 0.11
N CYS A 22 -2.59 1.25 -1.05
CA CYS A 22 -1.14 1.28 -1.19
C CYS A 22 -0.56 2.65 -0.79
N LEU A 23 -1.24 3.77 -1.07
CA LEU A 23 -0.77 5.10 -0.67
C LEU A 23 -0.58 5.22 0.86
N SER A 24 -1.47 4.62 1.66
CA SER A 24 -1.37 4.56 3.12
C SER A 24 -0.59 3.36 3.65
N CYS A 25 0.07 2.59 2.79
CA CYS A 25 0.76 1.35 3.16
C CYS A 25 2.27 1.56 3.38
N ILE A 26 2.84 0.91 4.40
CA ILE A 26 4.28 1.02 4.69
C ILE A 26 5.14 0.53 3.50
N TRP A 27 4.60 -0.43 2.75
CA TRP A 27 5.27 -1.15 1.66
C TRP A 27 5.18 -0.47 0.29
N PHE A 28 4.55 0.70 0.19
CA PHE A 28 4.51 1.48 -1.05
C PHE A 28 5.75 2.35 -1.17
N ALA A 29 6.56 2.06 -2.19
CA ALA A 29 7.86 2.69 -2.42
C ALA A 29 7.77 3.81 -3.48
N THR A 30 6.96 4.83 -3.20
CA THR A 30 6.92 6.05 -4.03
C THR A 30 8.25 6.81 -3.96
N LYS A 31 8.61 7.46 -5.07
CA LYS A 31 9.80 8.32 -5.16
C LYS A 31 9.57 9.68 -4.51
N ASP A 32 8.32 10.13 -4.49
CA ASP A 32 7.91 11.40 -3.89
C ASP A 32 6.83 11.11 -2.85
N PRO A 33 7.19 10.80 -1.59
CA PRO A 33 6.22 10.56 -0.54
C PRO A 33 5.49 11.83 -0.07
N LEU A 34 5.91 13.03 -0.51
CA LEU A 34 5.31 14.29 -0.10
C LEU A 34 4.15 14.67 -1.01
N ASN A 35 4.32 14.48 -2.32
CA ASN A 35 3.31 14.82 -3.33
C ASN A 35 2.59 13.59 -3.91
N ALA A 36 2.85 12.38 -3.40
CA ALA A 36 2.22 11.18 -3.92
C ALA A 36 0.68 11.21 -3.79
N ASP A 37 0.01 10.78 -4.85
CA ASP A 37 -1.44 10.67 -4.94
C ASP A 37 -1.92 9.24 -5.20
N LEU A 38 -3.24 9.08 -5.37
CA LEU A 38 -3.87 7.78 -5.58
C LEU A 38 -3.58 7.15 -6.95
N LEU A 39 -3.18 7.93 -7.94
CA LEU A 39 -2.89 7.49 -9.30
C LEU A 39 -1.40 7.17 -9.50
N ASP A 40 -0.54 7.66 -8.60
CA ASP A 40 0.89 7.37 -8.64
C ASP A 40 1.20 5.89 -8.63
N ARG A 41 2.16 5.51 -9.49
CA ARG A 41 2.59 4.12 -9.66
C ARG A 41 3.92 3.90 -8.98
N ALA A 42 3.98 2.92 -8.09
CA ALA A 42 5.20 2.55 -7.41
C ALA A 42 5.31 1.05 -7.22
N LYS A 43 6.52 0.59 -6.85
CA LYS A 43 6.74 -0.82 -6.52
C LYS A 43 6.18 -1.13 -5.12
N CYS A 44 5.57 -2.31 -4.98
CA CYS A 44 5.33 -2.90 -3.66
C CYS A 44 6.59 -3.62 -3.18
N ILE A 45 7.11 -3.21 -2.01
CA ILE A 45 8.34 -3.78 -1.43
C ILE A 45 8.06 -4.76 -0.28
N HIS A 46 6.81 -5.21 -0.12
CA HIS A 46 6.47 -6.22 0.89
C HIS A 46 7.35 -7.48 0.69
N PRO A 47 7.99 -8.05 1.73
CA PRO A 47 8.97 -9.14 1.57
C PRO A 47 8.46 -10.38 0.81
N LYS A 48 7.17 -10.71 0.98
CA LYS A 48 6.50 -11.81 0.26
C LYS A 48 6.17 -11.50 -1.20
N LEU A 49 6.08 -10.22 -1.58
CA LEU A 49 5.65 -9.77 -2.90
C LEU A 49 6.78 -9.19 -3.76
N LYS A 50 7.87 -8.74 -3.14
CA LYS A 50 9.01 -8.08 -3.84
C LYS A 50 9.59 -8.94 -4.97
N ILE A 51 9.51 -10.26 -4.85
CA ILE A 51 10.00 -11.21 -5.88
C ILE A 51 9.23 -11.10 -7.20
N TYR A 52 7.97 -10.68 -7.16
CA TYR A 52 7.13 -10.52 -8.35
C TYR A 52 7.29 -9.13 -8.99
N GLN A 53 8.06 -8.24 -8.37
CA GLN A 53 8.29 -6.87 -8.85
C GLN A 53 6.98 -6.11 -9.17
N LEU A 54 5.95 -6.29 -8.34
CA LEU A 54 4.63 -5.70 -8.55
C LEU A 54 4.72 -4.17 -8.63
N VAL A 55 4.09 -3.60 -9.67
CA VAL A 55 3.84 -2.17 -9.80
C VAL A 55 2.37 -1.93 -9.52
N VAL A 56 2.09 -1.15 -8.49
CA VAL A 56 0.73 -0.84 -8.01
C VAL A 56 0.51 0.68 -8.01
N THR A 57 -0.74 1.10 -8.08
CA THR A 57 -1.17 2.48 -7.88
C THR A 57 -1.41 2.77 -6.41
N GLY A 58 -1.39 4.04 -5.99
CA GLY A 58 -1.77 4.45 -4.64
C GLY A 58 -3.17 3.99 -4.23
N ARG A 59 -4.10 3.84 -5.18
CA ARG A 59 -5.48 3.36 -4.98
C ARG A 59 -5.59 1.85 -4.74
N ASP A 60 -4.62 1.06 -5.20
CA ASP A 60 -4.69 -0.39 -5.09
C ASP A 60 -4.68 -0.88 -3.64
N TRP A 61 -5.09 -2.12 -3.41
CA TRP A 61 -5.14 -2.75 -2.08
C TRP A 61 -4.78 -4.24 -2.15
N CYS A 62 -4.26 -4.78 -1.04
CA CYS A 62 -4.09 -6.22 -0.87
C CYS A 62 -4.29 -6.64 0.60
N ASN A 63 -4.48 -7.93 0.82
CA ASN A 63 -4.65 -8.54 2.15
C ASN A 63 -3.38 -8.54 3.02
N LEU A 64 -2.25 -8.04 2.51
CA LEU A 64 -1.00 -7.83 3.25
C LEU A 64 -0.80 -6.35 3.62
N TYR A 65 -1.87 -5.56 3.54
CA TYR A 65 -1.88 -4.16 3.94
C TYR A 65 -1.41 -4.00 5.39
N GLU A 66 -0.49 -3.06 5.58
CA GLU A 66 -0.07 -2.56 6.88
C GLU A 66 -0.01 -1.03 6.79
N GLU A 67 -0.70 -0.36 7.70
CA GLU A 67 -0.79 1.10 7.73
C GLU A 67 0.55 1.74 8.10
N ILE A 68 0.94 2.76 7.34
CA ILE A 68 2.15 3.52 7.64
C ILE A 68 1.94 4.42 8.85
N LYS A 69 2.81 4.32 9.85
CA LYS A 69 2.73 5.15 11.06
C LYS A 69 3.36 6.52 10.82
N GLN A 70 2.89 7.53 11.55
CA GLN A 70 3.40 8.91 11.47
C GLN A 70 4.93 9.02 11.50
N LYS A 71 5.60 8.33 12.44
CA LYS A 71 7.07 8.33 12.52
C LYS A 71 7.75 7.81 11.26
N GLN A 72 7.12 6.85 10.56
CA GLN A 72 7.65 6.32 9.30
C GLN A 72 7.40 7.28 8.14
N ILE A 73 6.29 8.02 8.16
CA ILE A 73 6.00 9.10 7.20
C ILE A 73 7.08 10.18 7.33
N GLU A 74 7.31 10.68 8.54
CA GLU A 74 8.34 11.70 8.83
C GLU A 74 9.74 11.24 8.37
N HIS A 75 10.09 9.99 8.64
CA HIS A 75 11.35 9.42 8.18
C HIS A 75 11.45 9.36 6.64
N LYS A 76 10.38 8.93 5.95
CA LYS A 76 10.35 8.91 4.48
C LYS A 76 10.44 10.33 3.89
N GLN A 77 9.73 11.29 4.46
CA GLN A 77 9.78 12.70 4.05
C GLN A 77 11.18 13.29 4.25
N GLY A 78 11.81 13.04 5.41
CA GLY A 78 13.17 13.50 5.67
C GLY A 78 14.22 12.90 4.73
N LEU A 79 14.03 11.66 4.25
CA LEU A 79 14.89 11.06 3.22
C LEU A 79 14.68 11.70 1.85
N ALA A 80 13.43 12.01 1.48
CA ALA A 80 13.09 12.64 0.21
C ALA A 80 13.69 14.06 0.12
N MET A 81 13.51 14.88 1.16
CA MET A 81 14.09 16.24 1.21
C MET A 81 15.63 16.22 1.06
N LYS A 82 16.31 15.29 1.74
CA LYS A 82 17.78 15.13 1.62
C LYS A 82 18.22 14.62 0.25
N ALA A 83 17.37 13.91 -0.47
CA ALA A 83 17.66 13.47 -1.82
C ALA A 83 17.59 14.65 -2.79
N GLU A 84 16.56 15.49 -2.68
CA GLU A 84 16.41 16.71 -3.48
C GLU A 84 17.61 17.66 -3.32
N GLU A 85 18.07 17.90 -2.08
CA GLU A 85 19.24 18.74 -1.76
C GLU A 85 20.55 18.28 -2.42
N LYS A 86 20.69 17.00 -2.77
CA LYS A 86 21.90 16.44 -3.39
C LYS A 86 21.85 16.42 -4.92
N THR A 87 20.68 16.69 -5.49
CA THR A 87 20.45 16.71 -6.95
C THR A 87 20.34 18.13 -7.52
N GLY A 88 20.29 19.15 -6.67
CA GLY A 88 20.44 20.57 -7.05
C GLY A 88 21.90 21.02 -7.01
#